data_AF-A0A126ZBM6-F1
#
_entry.id   AF-A0A126ZBM6-F1
#
_cell.length_a   1.000
_cell.length_b   1.000
_cell.length_c   1.000
_cell.angle_alpha   90.00
_cell.angle_beta   90.00
_cell.angle_gamma   90.00
#
_symmetry.space_group_name_H-M   'P 1'
#
loop_
_entity.id
_entity.type
_entity.pdbx_description
1 polymer ?
#
loop_
_entity_poly.entity_id
_entity_poly.type
_entity_poly.pdbx_seq_one_letter_code
_entity_poly.pdbx_strand_id
1 'polypeptide(L)'
;MAMSEQESVEFVNQVGQEAYELIINRLAALGELPLRELLPSVVGATNVCLANVLRVVIEPTAPADRAAVAEQLVASSTRQLRGLLEPIIKGPKA
;
A
#
# COMPACT_ATOMS: atom_id res chain seq x y z
N MET A 1 1.11 -16.69 -21.01
CA MET A 1 1.10 -15.39 -21.73
C MET A 1 1.53 -14.34 -20.72
N ALA A 2 2.46 -13.44 -21.08
CA ALA A 2 2.84 -12.34 -20.20
C ALA A 2 1.75 -11.26 -20.29
N MET A 3 1.29 -10.75 -19.14
CA MET A 3 0.34 -9.63 -19.09
C MET A 3 0.99 -8.38 -19.66
N SER A 4 0.21 -7.58 -20.38
CA SER A 4 0.61 -6.22 -20.76
C SER A 4 0.73 -5.31 -19.54
N GLU A 5 1.43 -4.19 -19.69
CA GLU A 5 1.63 -3.22 -18.61
C GLU A 5 0.29 -2.62 -18.11
N GLN A 6 -0.67 -2.39 -19.02
CA GLN A 6 -2.02 -1.95 -18.65
C GLN A 6 -2.79 -3.00 -17.87
N GLU A 7 -2.78 -4.25 -18.32
CA GLU A 7 -3.42 -5.36 -17.60
C GLU A 7 -2.81 -5.57 -16.21
N SER A 8 -1.49 -5.38 -16.08
CA SER A 8 -0.79 -5.44 -14.79
C SER A 8 -1.25 -4.35 -13.82
N VAL A 9 -1.40 -3.10 -14.31
CA VAL A 9 -1.89 -1.98 -13.50
C VAL A 9 -3.35 -2.17 -13.09
N GLU A 10 -4.21 -2.59 -14.01
CA GLU A 10 -5.63 -2.86 -13.71
C GLU A 10 -5.78 -3.99 -12.69
N PHE A 11 -5.01 -5.06 -12.84
CA PHE A 11 -4.98 -6.17 -11.91
C PHE A 11 -4.54 -5.72 -10.50
N VAL A 12 -3.45 -4.97 -10.40
CA VAL A 12 -2.96 -4.45 -9.11
C VAL A 12 -3.98 -3.53 -8.44
N ASN A 13 -4.69 -2.70 -9.23
CA ASN A 13 -5.75 -1.83 -8.71
C ASN A 13 -6.94 -2.63 -8.16
N GLN A 14 -7.38 -3.68 -8.86
CA GLN A 14 -8.46 -4.56 -8.41
C GLN A 14 -8.11 -5.24 -7.09
N VAL A 15 -6.93 -5.87 -7.03
CA VAL A 15 -6.45 -6.53 -5.81
C VAL A 15 -6.29 -5.53 -4.65
N GLY A 16 -5.82 -4.32 -4.93
CA GLY A 16 -5.71 -3.25 -3.95
C GLY A 16 -7.05 -2.80 -3.38
N GLN A 17 -8.08 -2.69 -4.23
CA GLN A 17 -9.44 -2.35 -3.82
C GLN A 17 -10.05 -3.44 -2.93
N GLU A 18 -9.91 -4.70 -3.32
CA GLU A 18 -10.39 -5.84 -2.53
C GLU A 18 -9.71 -5.89 -1.16
N ALA A 19 -8.39 -5.65 -1.11
CA ALA A 19 -7.64 -5.60 0.15
C ALA A 19 -8.14 -4.46 1.08
N TYR A 20 -8.45 -3.29 0.53
CA TYR A 20 -9.01 -2.18 1.28
C TYR A 20 -10.37 -2.53 1.90
N GLU A 21 -11.27 -3.14 1.13
CA GLU A 21 -12.58 -3.57 1.61
C GLU A 21 -12.46 -4.62 2.72
N LEU A 22 -11.56 -5.59 2.57
CA LEU A 22 -11.27 -6.58 3.60
C LEU A 22 -10.79 -5.94 4.91
N ILE A 23 -9.91 -4.92 4.84
CA ILE A 23 -9.44 -4.19 6.01
C ILE A 23 -10.60 -3.49 6.72
N ILE A 24 -11.44 -2.76 5.98
CA ILE A 24 -12.59 -2.05 6.57
C ILE A 24 -13.57 -3.01 7.23
N ASN A 25 -13.93 -4.09 6.52
CA ASN A 25 -14.86 -5.08 7.04
C ASN A 25 -14.31 -5.74 8.31
N ARG A 26 -13.00 -6.01 8.34
CA ARG A 26 -12.36 -6.60 9.53
C ARG A 26 -12.33 -5.62 10.70
N LEU A 27 -12.04 -4.34 10.47
CA LEU A 27 -12.05 -3.32 11.51
C LEU A 27 -13.46 -3.14 12.09
N ALA A 28 -14.50 -3.07 11.23
CA ALA A 28 -15.89 -2.99 11.67
C ALA A 28 -16.31 -4.20 12.51
N ALA A 29 -15.86 -5.40 12.14
CA ALA A 29 -16.14 -6.64 12.88
C ALA A 29 -15.46 -6.71 14.26
N LEU A 30 -14.38 -5.96 14.49
CA LEU A 30 -13.68 -5.88 15.77
C LEU A 30 -14.29 -4.85 16.73
N GLY A 31 -15.25 -4.06 16.26
CA GLY A 31 -15.98 -3.05 17.02
C GLY A 31 -16.25 -1.79 16.19
N GLU A 32 -17.27 -1.03 16.58
CA GLU A 32 -17.53 0.28 15.96
C GLU A 32 -16.43 1.26 16.36
N LEU A 33 -15.52 1.52 15.43
CA LEU A 33 -14.56 2.63 15.56
C LEU A 33 -15.26 3.94 15.19
N PRO A 34 -15.06 5.02 15.98
CA PRO A 34 -15.43 6.36 15.55
C PRO A 34 -14.78 6.65 14.19
N LEU A 35 -15.50 7.35 13.29
CA LEU A 35 -14.97 7.67 11.95
C LEU A 35 -13.58 8.34 11.98
N ARG A 36 -13.32 9.16 13.01
CA ARG A 36 -12.02 9.83 13.23
C ARG A 36 -10.88 8.85 13.49
N GLU A 37 -11.18 7.65 13.98
CA GLU A 37 -10.23 6.58 14.30
C GLU A 37 -10.17 5.52 13.18
N LEU A 38 -11.20 5.45 12.33
CA LEU A 38 -11.25 4.52 11.20
C LEU A 38 -10.13 4.79 10.19
N LEU A 39 -9.97 6.03 9.72
CA LEU A 39 -8.96 6.35 8.71
C LEU A 39 -7.52 6.06 9.21
N PRO A 40 -7.10 6.51 10.42
CA PRO A 40 -5.81 6.12 10.98
C PRO A 40 -5.64 4.60 11.11
N SER A 41 -6.70 3.88 11.48
CA SER A 41 -6.66 2.41 11.63
C SER A 41 -6.48 1.70 10.29
N VAL A 42 -7.19 2.14 9.26
CA VAL A 42 -7.06 1.62 7.89
C VAL A 42 -5.66 1.89 7.36
N VAL A 43 -5.16 3.12 7.50
CA VAL A 43 -3.78 3.47 7.08
C VAL A 43 -2.75 2.65 7.86
N GLY A 44 -2.94 2.47 9.16
CA GLY A 44 -2.09 1.63 10.01
C GLY A 44 -2.07 0.18 9.54
N ALA A 45 -3.23 -0.42 9.26
CA ALA A 45 -3.33 -1.77 8.73
C ALA A 45 -2.61 -1.92 7.38
N THR A 46 -2.80 -0.96 6.46
CA THR A 46 -2.11 -0.93 5.17
C THR A 46 -0.59 -0.86 5.34
N ASN A 47 -0.09 -0.07 6.30
CA ASN A 47 1.33 0.01 6.61
C ASN A 47 1.89 -1.30 7.18
N VAL A 48 1.11 -2.03 7.98
CA VAL A 48 1.48 -3.38 8.45
C VAL A 48 1.59 -4.36 7.28
N CYS A 49 0.63 -4.32 6.34
CA CYS A 49 0.71 -5.13 5.11
C CYS A 49 1.97 -4.81 4.31
N LEU A 50 2.25 -3.52 4.08
CA LEU A 50 3.47 -3.09 3.38
C LEU A 50 4.73 -3.58 4.11
N ALA A 51 4.81 -3.41 5.43
CA ALA A 51 5.96 -3.87 6.21
C ALA A 51 6.20 -5.38 6.08
N ASN A 52 5.14 -6.19 6.07
CA ASN A 52 5.25 -7.64 5.88
C ASN A 52 5.77 -8.00 4.47
N VAL A 53 5.36 -7.26 3.44
CA VAL A 53 5.90 -7.45 2.08
C VAL A 53 7.37 -7.05 2.01
N LEU A 54 7.72 -5.87 2.52
CA LEU A 54 9.11 -5.37 2.47
C LEU A 54 10.07 -6.25 3.27
N ARG A 55 9.59 -6.84 4.38
CA ARG A 55 10.36 -7.77 5.20
C ARG A 55 10.95 -8.94 4.40
N VAL A 56 10.20 -9.47 3.43
CA VAL A 56 10.64 -10.57 2.55
C VAL A 56 11.92 -10.22 1.78
N VAL A 57 12.09 -8.94 1.44
CA VAL A 57 13.28 -8.45 0.72
C VAL A 57 14.38 -8.02 1.69
N ILE A 58 14.02 -7.43 2.83
CA ILE A 58 15.00 -6.88 3.79
C ILE A 58 15.70 -7.98 4.58
N GLU A 59 14.97 -8.99 5.09
CA GLU A 59 15.54 -9.99 5.99
C GLU A 59 16.74 -10.78 5.42
N PRO A 60 16.73 -11.19 4.14
CA PRO A 60 17.86 -11.90 3.53
C PRO A 60 19.10 -11.03 3.30
N THR A 61 18.99 -9.70 3.36
CA THR A 61 20.14 -8.80 3.14
C THR A 61 21.11 -8.83 4.32
N ALA A 62 22.39 -8.56 4.02
CA ALA A 62 23.43 -8.48 5.05
C ALA A 62 23.03 -7.41 6.10
N PRO A 63 23.26 -7.66 7.40
CA PRO A 63 22.81 -6.74 8.45
C PRO A 63 23.26 -5.27 8.25
N ALA A 64 24.43 -5.05 7.65
CA ALA A 64 24.96 -3.71 7.34
C ALA A 64 24.14 -2.97 6.26
N ASP A 65 23.47 -3.69 5.35
CA ASP A 65 22.78 -3.11 4.20
C ASP A 65 21.26 -2.94 4.44
N ARG A 66 20.71 -3.60 5.47
CA ARG A 66 19.27 -3.63 5.75
C ARG A 66 18.63 -2.25 5.82
N ALA A 67 19.30 -1.29 6.47
CA ALA A 67 18.78 0.07 6.59
C ALA A 67 18.67 0.77 5.23
N ALA A 68 19.73 0.71 4.42
CA ALA A 68 19.75 1.31 3.09
C ALA A 68 18.70 0.66 2.16
N VAL A 69 18.56 -0.67 2.20
CA VAL A 69 17.55 -1.38 1.41
C VAL A 69 16.14 -1.02 1.86
N ALA A 70 15.89 -0.95 3.17
CA ALA A 70 14.58 -0.55 3.70
C ALA A 70 14.21 0.87 3.25
N GLU A 71 15.13 1.83 3.34
CA GLU A 71 14.90 3.21 2.90
C GLU A 71 14.55 3.30 1.42
N GLN A 72 15.28 2.57 0.56
CA GLN A 72 15.02 2.54 -0.88
C GLN A 72 13.62 1.98 -1.20
N LEU A 73 13.24 0.88 -0.53
CA LEU A 73 11.94 0.25 -0.71
C LEU A 73 10.79 1.16 -0.25
N VAL A 74 10.94 1.80 0.92
CA VAL A 74 9.95 2.77 1.44
C VAL A 74 9.83 3.98 0.53
N ALA A 75 10.94 4.52 0.03
CA ALA A 75 10.95 5.64 -0.89
C ALA A 75 10.26 5.29 -2.22
N SER A 76 10.49 4.08 -2.74
CA SER A 76 9.82 3.57 -3.94
C SER A 76 8.30 3.47 -3.76
N SER A 77 7.86 2.84 -2.66
CA SER A 77 6.45 2.72 -2.32
C SER A 77 5.77 4.09 -2.16
N THR A 78 6.45 5.04 -1.50
CA THR A 78 5.94 6.40 -1.33
C THR A 78 5.80 7.14 -2.66
N ARG A 79 6.73 6.91 -3.60
CA ARG A 79 6.64 7.49 -4.94
C ARG A 79 5.45 6.94 -5.71
N GLN A 80 5.19 5.64 -5.62
CA GLN A 80 4.01 5.00 -6.22
C GLN A 80 2.72 5.56 -5.63
N LEU A 81 2.62 5.65 -4.30
CA LEU A 81 1.47 6.26 -3.61
C LEU A 81 1.23 7.69 -4.11
N ARG A 82 2.28 8.51 -4.23
CA ARG A 82 2.15 9.87 -4.76
C ARG A 82 1.60 9.86 -6.20
N GLY A 83 2.07 8.96 -7.05
CA GLY A 83 1.56 8.82 -8.42
C GLY A 83 0.07 8.46 -8.47
N LEU A 84 -0.41 7.60 -7.56
CA LEU A 84 -1.83 7.26 -7.44
C LEU A 84 -2.68 8.45 -6.97
N LEU A 85 -2.14 9.30 -6.10
CA LEU A 85 -2.82 10.49 -5.60
C LEU A 85 -2.78 11.66 -6.59
N GLU A 86 -1.85 11.65 -7.55
CA GLU A 86 -1.59 12.78 -8.44
C GLU A 86 -2.81 13.20 -9.29
N PRO A 87 -3.62 12.28 -9.87
CA PRO A 87 -4.86 12.63 -10.56
C PRO A 87 -5.90 13.28 -9.64
N ILE A 88 -5.94 12.86 -8.37
CA ILE A 88 -6.87 13.41 -7.36
C ILE A 88 -6.43 14.82 -6.96
N ILE A 89 -5.13 15.02 -6.78
CA ILE A 89 -4.54 16.31 -6.38
C ILE A 89 -4.64 17.34 -7.51
N LYS A 90 -4.34 16.93 -8.75
CA LYS A 90 -4.30 17.85 -9.91
C LYS A 90 -5.67 18.06 -10.57
N GLY A 91 -6.65 17.23 -10.25
CA GLY A 91 -7.96 17.22 -10.89
C GLY A 91 -7.92 16.67 -12.33
N PRO A 92 -9.08 16.48 -12.99
CA PRO A 92 -9.11 16.12 -14.40
C PRO A 92 -8.41 17.23 -15.21
N LYS A 93 -7.50 16.84 -16.11
CA LYS A 93 -6.95 17.78 -17.10
C LYS A 93 -8.14 18.34 -17.89
N ALA A 94 -8.34 19.66 -17.80
CA ALA A 94 -9.26 20.41 -18.65
C ALA A 94 -8.83 20.33 -20.13
#